data_AF-A0A4S8KKL1-F1
#
_entry.id   AF-A0A4S8KKL1-F1
#
_cell.length_a   1.000
_cell.length_b   1.000
_cell.length_c   1.000
_cell.angle_alpha   90.00
_cell.angle_beta   90.00
_cell.angle_gamma   90.00
#
_symmetry.space_group_name_H-M   'P 1'
#
loop_
_entity.id
_entity.type
_entity.pdbx_description
1 polymer ?
#
loop_
_entity_poly.entity_id
_entity_poly.type
_entity_poly.pdbx_seq_one_letter_code
_entity_poly.pdbx_strand_id
1 'polypeptide(L)'
;PGPRRLPILGNVFQMTLDRPWHLFHQWSKEYGPLTYLNIIGKPIIVINTAKAANDLLVRRASNYTDRPRNIIASKYISGGMNFSISSGERWKKMRRVSEVQLGLKSLVPYQDLQTDQAIILAYEILTDPKNRAKHILRATASVILSLLYDQAPLKSLNDSSVNLMDEYLHKATRAAQPGNNLVEIFPVLEYIPAYFSKWKRESTADFRKFSSMLEEKYMGVKERM
;
A
#
# COMPACT_ATOMS: atom_id res chain seq x y z
N PRO A 1 -13.51 13.47 -21.99
CA PRO A 1 -13.51 14.93 -21.64
C PRO A 1 -12.49 15.16 -20.54
N GLY A 2 -11.90 16.36 -20.46
CA GLY A 2 -10.90 16.68 -19.45
C GLY A 2 -10.22 18.02 -19.71
N PRO A 3 -9.42 18.50 -18.75
CA PRO A 3 -8.76 19.78 -18.85
C PRO A 3 -7.77 19.81 -20.01
N ARG A 4 -7.65 20.97 -20.66
CA ARG A 4 -6.78 21.15 -21.83
C ARG A 4 -5.33 20.85 -21.47
N ARG A 5 -4.74 19.90 -22.18
CA ARG A 5 -3.37 19.42 -21.98
C ARG A 5 -2.32 20.29 -22.70
N LEU A 6 -1.16 20.47 -22.09
CA LEU A 6 0.02 21.01 -22.76
C LEU A 6 0.68 19.95 -23.66
N PRO A 7 1.35 20.34 -24.76
CA PRO A 7 2.19 19.43 -25.54
C PRO A 7 3.25 18.77 -24.65
N ILE A 8 3.47 17.46 -24.84
CA ILE A 8 4.48 16.62 -24.14
C ILE A 8 4.21 16.43 -22.63
N LEU A 9 4.03 17.50 -21.87
CA LEU A 9 3.87 17.47 -20.41
C LEU A 9 2.45 17.09 -19.97
N GLY A 10 1.45 17.29 -20.83
CA GLY A 10 0.07 16.94 -20.49
C GLY A 10 -0.54 17.90 -19.45
N ASN A 11 -1.07 17.34 -18.37
CA ASN A 11 -1.77 18.01 -17.28
C ASN A 11 -0.92 18.11 -16.00
N VAL A 12 0.41 17.93 -16.09
CA VAL A 12 1.33 17.94 -14.94
C VAL A 12 1.14 19.18 -14.05
N PHE A 13 1.12 20.37 -14.63
CA PHE A 13 0.99 21.62 -13.87
C PHE A 13 -0.43 21.91 -13.37
N GLN A 14 -1.41 21.16 -13.88
CA GLN A 14 -2.80 21.28 -13.43
C GLN A 14 -3.11 20.36 -12.27
N MET A 15 -2.23 19.39 -11.98
CA MET A 15 -2.40 18.46 -10.87
C MET A 15 -1.73 18.97 -9.60
N THR A 16 -2.43 18.79 -8.49
CA THR A 16 -1.87 18.94 -7.14
C THR A 16 -1.54 17.56 -6.57
N LEU A 17 -0.39 17.46 -5.90
CA LEU A 17 -0.06 16.27 -5.10
C LEU A 17 -0.68 16.34 -3.70
N ASP A 18 -0.95 17.54 -3.19
CA ASP A 18 -1.67 17.71 -1.93
C ASP A 18 -3.17 17.63 -2.18
N ARG A 19 -3.81 16.67 -1.49
CA ARG A 19 -5.26 16.40 -1.53
C ARG A 19 -5.89 16.44 -2.94
N PRO A 20 -5.38 15.62 -3.89
CA PRO A 20 -5.84 15.62 -5.29
C PRO A 20 -7.34 15.36 -5.46
N TRP A 21 -7.97 14.70 -4.50
CA TRP A 21 -9.41 14.42 -4.51
C TRP A 21 -10.28 15.67 -4.54
N HIS A 22 -9.83 16.82 -4.00
CA HIS A 22 -10.58 18.08 -4.10
C HIS A 22 -10.65 18.58 -5.54
N LEU A 23 -9.52 18.54 -6.25
CA LEU A 23 -9.45 18.90 -7.66
C LEU A 23 -10.28 17.94 -8.52
N PHE A 24 -10.19 16.63 -8.25
CA PHE A 24 -11.00 15.63 -8.95
C PHE A 24 -12.50 15.85 -8.74
N HIS A 25 -12.92 16.30 -7.56
CA HIS A 25 -14.30 16.67 -7.31
C HIS A 25 -14.73 17.95 -8.06
N GLN A 26 -13.85 18.91 -8.29
CA GLN A 26 -14.15 20.06 -9.15
C GLN A 26 -14.31 19.62 -10.61
N TRP A 27 -13.37 18.81 -11.09
CA TRP A 27 -13.40 18.25 -12.44
C TRP A 27 -14.56 17.29 -12.69
N SER A 28 -15.11 16.65 -11.65
CA SER A 28 -16.31 15.84 -11.81
C SER A 28 -17.54 16.66 -12.15
N LYS A 29 -17.64 17.88 -11.60
CA LYS A 29 -18.72 18.82 -11.92
C LYS A 29 -18.58 19.39 -13.32
N GLU A 30 -17.34 19.62 -13.76
CA GLU A 30 -17.06 20.24 -15.06
C GLU A 30 -17.07 19.23 -16.22
N TYR A 31 -16.40 18.08 -16.04
CA TYR A 31 -16.18 17.10 -17.11
C TYR A 31 -17.03 15.83 -16.97
N GLY A 32 -17.75 15.69 -15.86
CA GLY A 32 -18.71 14.61 -15.65
C GLY A 32 -18.12 13.33 -15.03
N PRO A 33 -18.75 12.17 -15.30
CA PRO A 33 -18.45 10.91 -14.60
C PRO A 33 -17.03 10.36 -14.76
N LEU A 34 -16.36 10.71 -15.87
CA LEU A 34 -15.00 10.29 -16.18
C LEU A 34 -14.20 11.50 -16.68
N THR A 35 -13.04 11.73 -16.08
CA THR A 35 -12.09 12.77 -16.52
C THR A 35 -10.83 12.12 -17.07
N TYR A 36 -10.45 12.49 -18.29
CA TYR A 36 -9.19 12.06 -18.89
C TYR A 36 -8.07 13.06 -18.59
N LEU A 37 -6.93 12.54 -18.17
CA LEU A 37 -5.70 13.27 -17.91
C LEU A 37 -4.53 12.59 -18.62
N ASN A 38 -3.48 13.35 -18.88
CA ASN A 38 -2.21 12.83 -19.32
C ASN A 38 -1.08 13.41 -18.45
N ILE A 39 -0.24 12.57 -17.85
CA ILE A 39 0.94 13.04 -17.10
C ILE A 39 2.17 12.49 -17.79
N ILE A 40 2.95 13.36 -18.46
CA ILE A 40 4.22 12.98 -19.12
C ILE A 40 4.03 11.73 -19.99
N GLY A 41 3.04 11.77 -20.89
CA GLY A 41 2.73 10.65 -21.79
C GLY A 41 1.91 9.51 -21.17
N LYS A 42 1.68 9.48 -19.85
CA LYS A 42 0.86 8.45 -19.20
C LYS A 42 -0.62 8.83 -19.18
N PRO A 43 -1.52 8.09 -19.84
CA PRO A 43 -2.95 8.34 -19.77
C PRO A 43 -3.51 7.94 -18.40
N ILE A 44 -4.37 8.78 -17.84
CA ILE A 44 -5.03 8.54 -16.55
C ILE A 44 -6.52 8.83 -16.73
N ILE A 45 -7.36 7.94 -16.22
CA ILE A 45 -8.80 8.12 -16.13
C ILE A 45 -9.17 8.27 -14.66
N VAL A 46 -9.74 9.42 -14.30
CA VAL A 46 -10.32 9.66 -12.98
C VAL A 46 -11.79 9.25 -13.02
N ILE A 47 -12.19 8.37 -12.11
CA ILE A 47 -13.56 7.89 -11.96
C ILE A 47 -14.26 8.70 -10.87
N ASN A 48 -15.27 9.48 -11.26
CA ASN A 48 -15.84 10.49 -10.38
C ASN A 48 -17.21 10.12 -9.77
N THR A 49 -17.84 9.04 -10.25
CA THR A 49 -19.18 8.64 -9.80
C THR A 49 -19.21 7.18 -9.39
N ALA A 50 -20.06 6.85 -8.41
CA ALA A 50 -20.26 5.47 -7.95
C ALA A 50 -20.77 4.56 -9.07
N LYS A 51 -21.65 5.07 -9.95
CA LYS A 51 -22.13 4.33 -11.11
C LYS A 51 -20.98 3.94 -12.04
N ALA A 52 -20.13 4.90 -12.42
CA ALA A 52 -18.97 4.61 -13.27
C ALA A 52 -17.97 3.68 -12.58
N ALA A 53 -17.75 3.82 -11.28
CA ALA A 53 -16.91 2.90 -10.51
C ALA A 53 -17.46 1.47 -10.52
N ASN A 54 -18.78 1.30 -10.34
CA ASN A 54 -19.41 -0.02 -10.40
C ASN A 54 -19.35 -0.63 -11.82
N ASP A 55 -19.65 0.15 -12.85
CA ASP A 55 -19.63 -0.33 -14.23
C ASP A 55 -18.23 -0.75 -14.68
N LEU A 56 -17.17 -0.05 -14.23
CA LEU A 56 -15.79 -0.35 -14.58
C LEU A 56 -15.16 -1.37 -13.63
N LEU A 57 -15.12 -1.09 -12.32
CA LEU A 57 -14.34 -1.85 -11.36
C LEU A 57 -15.04 -3.10 -10.81
N VAL A 58 -16.36 -3.22 -10.99
CA VAL A 58 -17.12 -4.41 -10.54
C VAL A 58 -17.58 -5.22 -11.74
N ARG A 59 -18.43 -4.65 -12.60
CA ARG A 59 -19.02 -5.38 -13.74
C ARG A 59 -17.98 -5.81 -14.79
N ARG A 60 -16.90 -5.04 -14.93
CA ARG A 60 -15.81 -5.28 -15.89
C ARG A 60 -14.47 -5.48 -15.19
N ALA A 61 -14.49 -5.96 -13.94
CA ALA A 61 -13.32 -6.05 -13.07
C ALA A 61 -12.11 -6.72 -13.73
N SER A 62 -12.31 -7.78 -14.52
CA SER A 62 -11.25 -8.51 -15.23
C SER A 62 -10.38 -7.63 -16.14
N ASN A 63 -10.92 -6.51 -16.64
CA ASN A 63 -10.20 -5.58 -17.51
C ASN A 63 -9.35 -4.56 -16.72
N TYR A 64 -9.62 -4.39 -15.42
CA TYR A 64 -9.06 -3.33 -14.58
C TYR A 64 -8.36 -3.88 -13.32
N THR A 65 -8.08 -5.17 -13.27
CA THR A 65 -7.40 -5.82 -12.13
C THR A 65 -5.90 -5.54 -12.07
N ASP A 66 -5.29 -5.07 -13.16
CA ASP A 66 -3.85 -4.81 -13.20
C ASP A 66 -3.44 -3.59 -12.34
N ARG A 67 -2.13 -3.41 -12.14
CA ARG A 67 -1.55 -2.30 -11.38
C ARG A 67 -0.58 -1.54 -12.27
N PRO A 68 -0.54 -0.19 -12.20
CA PRO A 68 0.51 0.57 -12.83
C PRO A 68 1.88 0.08 -12.37
N ARG A 69 2.82 -0.07 -13.32
CA ARG A 69 4.18 -0.47 -13.00
C ARG A 69 4.79 0.50 -11.97
N ASN A 70 5.30 -0.06 -10.90
CA ASN A 70 6.14 0.64 -9.95
C ASN A 70 7.47 -0.11 -9.78
N ILE A 71 8.53 0.40 -10.39
CA ILE A 71 9.84 -0.27 -10.44
C ILE A 71 10.43 -0.36 -9.03
N ILE A 72 10.44 0.73 -8.27
CA ILE A 72 11.12 0.76 -6.98
C ILE A 72 10.36 -0.03 -5.92
N ALA A 73 9.10 0.31 -5.64
CA ALA A 73 8.32 -0.34 -4.59
C ALA A 73 8.04 -1.81 -4.90
N SER A 74 7.73 -2.15 -6.16
CA SER A 74 7.44 -3.53 -6.55
C SER A 74 8.73 -4.33 -6.67
N LYS A 75 9.63 -3.99 -7.60
CA LYS A 75 10.78 -4.85 -7.89
C LYS A 75 11.87 -4.76 -6.82
N TYR A 76 12.24 -3.56 -6.40
CA TYR A 76 13.44 -3.38 -5.58
C TYR A 76 13.19 -3.44 -4.08
N ILE A 77 12.11 -2.83 -3.56
CA ILE A 77 11.81 -2.81 -2.12
C ILE A 77 11.11 -4.10 -1.66
N SER A 78 10.24 -4.68 -2.51
CA SER A 78 9.42 -5.83 -2.11
C SER A 78 9.67 -7.13 -2.88
N GLY A 79 10.60 -7.14 -3.84
CA GLY A 79 10.88 -8.35 -4.65
C GLY A 79 9.68 -8.83 -5.49
N GLY A 80 8.70 -7.95 -5.73
CA GLY A 80 7.42 -8.25 -6.35
C GLY A 80 6.49 -9.06 -5.46
N MET A 81 6.61 -8.92 -4.13
CA MET A 81 5.76 -9.58 -3.13
C MET A 81 4.82 -8.61 -2.39
N ASN A 82 4.89 -7.30 -2.67
CA ASN A 82 3.93 -6.37 -2.07
C ASN A 82 2.53 -6.58 -2.68
N PHE A 83 1.59 -7.00 -1.83
CA PHE A 83 0.23 -7.35 -2.22
C PHE A 83 -0.53 -6.22 -2.94
N SER A 84 -0.31 -4.96 -2.56
CA SER A 84 -1.08 -3.82 -3.06
C SER A 84 -0.68 -3.36 -4.47
N ILE A 85 0.56 -3.63 -4.87
CA ILE A 85 1.16 -3.18 -6.14
C ILE A 85 1.54 -4.32 -7.09
N SER A 86 1.40 -5.58 -6.66
CA SER A 86 1.63 -6.74 -7.50
C SER A 86 0.42 -7.04 -8.39
N SER A 87 0.66 -7.69 -9.53
CA SER A 87 -0.40 -8.15 -10.44
C SER A 87 -0.08 -9.52 -11.06
N GLY A 88 -0.98 -10.02 -11.91
CA GLY A 88 -0.82 -11.30 -12.61
C GLY A 88 -0.94 -12.54 -11.70
N GLU A 89 -0.40 -13.66 -12.17
CA GLU A 89 -0.51 -14.97 -11.50
C GLU A 89 0.09 -14.98 -10.09
N ARG A 90 1.18 -14.22 -9.87
CA ARG A 90 1.77 -14.10 -8.53
C ARG A 90 0.80 -13.47 -7.55
N TRP A 91 0.15 -12.37 -7.93
CA TRP A 91 -0.86 -11.72 -7.09
C TRP A 91 -2.07 -12.64 -6.85
N LYS A 92 -2.55 -13.36 -7.89
CA LYS A 92 -3.65 -14.32 -7.73
C LYS A 92 -3.32 -15.42 -6.71
N LYS A 93 -2.09 -15.94 -6.73
CA LYS A 93 -1.61 -16.93 -5.74
C LYS A 93 -1.61 -16.35 -4.33
N MET A 94 -1.03 -15.15 -4.14
CA MET A 94 -1.04 -14.46 -2.85
C MET A 94 -2.47 -14.24 -2.36
N ARG A 95 -3.37 -13.73 -3.22
CA ARG A 95 -4.78 -13.50 -2.89
C ARG A 95 -5.49 -14.77 -2.46
N ARG A 96 -5.28 -15.89 -3.17
CA ARG A 96 -5.89 -17.17 -2.82
C ARG A 96 -5.47 -17.66 -1.44
N VAL A 97 -4.19 -17.53 -1.09
CA VAL A 97 -3.69 -17.91 0.25
C VAL A 97 -4.22 -16.97 1.31
N SER A 98 -4.20 -15.66 1.08
CA SER A 98 -4.75 -14.67 2.02
C SER A 98 -6.24 -14.88 2.27
N GLU A 99 -7.02 -15.27 1.28
CA GLU A 99 -8.46 -15.55 1.43
C GLU A 99 -8.74 -16.73 2.37
N VAL A 100 -7.84 -17.71 2.47
CA VAL A 100 -7.98 -18.81 3.42
C VAL A 100 -7.91 -18.29 4.86
N GLN A 101 -6.98 -17.37 5.15
CA GLN A 101 -6.79 -16.84 6.50
C GLN A 101 -7.71 -15.66 6.82
N LEU A 102 -8.01 -14.79 5.85
CA LEU A 102 -8.75 -13.55 6.05
C LEU A 102 -10.20 -13.62 5.54
N GLY A 103 -10.62 -14.77 5.00
CA GLY A 103 -11.98 -14.98 4.52
C GLY A 103 -12.99 -15.11 5.66
N LEU A 104 -14.27 -14.94 5.35
CA LEU A 104 -15.36 -14.92 6.33
C LEU A 104 -15.40 -16.15 7.25
N LYS A 105 -15.00 -17.32 6.73
CA LYS A 105 -15.01 -18.59 7.47
C LYS A 105 -13.95 -18.66 8.58
N SER A 106 -12.92 -17.83 8.49
CA SER A 106 -11.79 -17.81 9.43
C SER A 106 -11.92 -16.72 10.48
N LEU A 107 -13.01 -15.93 10.45
CA LEU A 107 -13.19 -14.77 11.34
C LEU A 107 -13.59 -15.15 12.77
N VAL A 108 -14.31 -16.25 12.97
CA VAL A 108 -14.84 -16.63 14.31
C VAL A 108 -13.70 -16.82 15.32
N PRO A 109 -12.61 -17.57 15.02
CA PRO A 109 -11.48 -17.71 15.94
C PRO A 109 -10.75 -16.40 16.27
N TYR A 110 -10.92 -15.34 15.48
CA TYR A 110 -10.24 -14.06 15.71
C TYR A 110 -11.05 -13.10 16.59
N GLN A 111 -12.32 -13.41 16.88
CA GLN A 111 -13.19 -12.52 17.65
C GLN A 111 -12.70 -12.33 19.08
N ASP A 112 -12.22 -13.38 19.73
CA ASP A 112 -11.71 -13.30 21.10
C ASP A 112 -10.50 -12.38 21.17
N LEU A 113 -9.51 -12.58 20.29
CA LEU A 113 -8.33 -11.72 20.17
C LEU A 113 -8.70 -10.26 19.89
N GLN A 114 -9.65 -10.02 18.98
CA GLN A 114 -10.10 -8.66 18.65
C GLN A 114 -10.84 -8.02 19.83
N THR A 115 -11.64 -8.80 20.58
CA THR A 115 -12.36 -8.34 21.76
C THR A 115 -11.40 -7.94 22.87
N ASP A 116 -10.39 -8.76 23.15
CA ASP A 116 -9.34 -8.45 24.12
C ASP A 116 -8.61 -7.15 23.77
N GLN A 117 -8.20 -7.00 22.51
CA GLN A 117 -7.54 -5.77 22.05
C GLN A 117 -8.47 -4.56 22.06
N ALA A 118 -9.77 -4.75 21.83
CA ALA A 118 -10.77 -3.68 21.91
C ALA A 118 -10.98 -3.20 23.35
N ILE A 119 -11.01 -4.11 24.33
CA ILE A 119 -11.10 -3.76 25.76
C ILE A 119 -9.86 -2.96 26.19
N ILE A 120 -8.66 -3.43 25.82
CA ILE A 120 -7.41 -2.70 26.11
C ILE A 120 -7.42 -1.32 25.45
N LEU A 121 -7.81 -1.24 24.17
CA LEU A 121 -7.91 0.03 23.45
C LEU A 121 -8.88 1.01 24.13
N ALA A 122 -10.05 0.54 24.55
CA ALA A 122 -11.04 1.36 25.24
C ALA A 122 -10.48 1.90 26.56
N TYR A 123 -9.82 1.04 27.35
CA TYR A 123 -9.14 1.45 28.58
C TYR A 123 -8.06 2.50 28.31
N GLU A 124 -7.17 2.25 27.35
CA GLU A 124 -6.07 3.16 27.00
C GLU A 124 -6.60 4.54 26.58
N ILE A 125 -7.64 4.60 25.73
CA ILE A 125 -8.27 5.84 25.30
C ILE A 125 -8.93 6.59 26.47
N LEU A 126 -9.55 5.88 27.41
CA LEU A 126 -10.14 6.50 28.61
C LEU A 126 -9.05 7.07 29.53
N THR A 127 -7.91 6.41 29.65
CA THR A 127 -6.80 6.86 30.50
C THR A 127 -5.94 7.96 29.87
N ASP A 128 -5.73 7.93 28.55
CA ASP A 128 -4.92 8.91 27.81
C ASP A 128 -5.57 9.25 26.45
N PRO A 129 -6.66 10.05 26.46
CA PRO A 129 -7.38 10.40 25.25
C PRO A 129 -6.54 11.23 24.26
N LYS A 130 -5.48 11.90 24.73
CA LYS A 130 -4.61 12.72 23.88
C LYS A 130 -3.81 11.88 22.88
N ASN A 131 -3.47 10.64 23.26
CA ASN A 131 -2.71 9.72 22.42
C ASN A 131 -3.56 8.66 21.69
N ARG A 132 -4.88 8.89 21.54
CA ARG A 132 -5.83 7.96 20.87
C ARG A 132 -5.33 7.32 19.57
N ALA A 133 -4.65 8.08 18.70
CA ALA A 133 -4.14 7.56 17.43
C ALA A 133 -3.05 6.49 17.63
N LYS A 134 -2.19 6.67 18.64
CA LYS A 134 -1.16 5.69 19.01
C LYS A 134 -1.79 4.43 19.60
N HIS A 135 -2.82 4.57 20.42
CA HIS A 135 -3.54 3.42 20.98
C HIS A 135 -4.22 2.59 19.89
N ILE A 136 -4.88 3.24 18.92
CA ILE A 136 -5.46 2.56 17.74
C ILE A 136 -4.38 1.82 16.95
N LEU A 137 -3.24 2.47 16.70
CA LEU A 137 -2.11 1.86 16.00
C LEU A 137 -1.57 0.65 16.75
N ARG A 138 -1.39 0.73 18.08
CA ARG A 138 -0.91 -0.37 18.93
C ARG A 138 -1.86 -1.55 18.89
N ALA A 139 -3.15 -1.31 19.10
CA ALA A 139 -4.18 -2.35 19.07
C ALA A 139 -4.21 -3.06 17.71
N THR A 140 -4.17 -2.29 16.62
CA THR A 140 -4.16 -2.84 15.24
C THR A 140 -2.90 -3.67 14.99
N ALA A 141 -1.72 -3.15 15.33
CA ALA A 141 -0.46 -3.86 15.18
C ALA A 141 -0.43 -5.14 16.03
N SER A 142 -0.98 -5.09 17.25
CA SER A 142 -1.07 -6.26 18.13
C SER A 142 -1.93 -7.35 17.51
N VAL A 143 -3.13 -7.03 17.02
CA VAL A 143 -3.99 -8.02 16.36
C VAL A 143 -3.28 -8.65 15.17
N ILE A 144 -2.65 -7.83 14.31
CA ILE A 144 -1.97 -8.33 13.11
C ILE A 144 -0.80 -9.26 13.47
N LEU A 145 0.06 -8.85 14.42
CA LEU A 145 1.23 -9.64 14.80
C LEU A 145 0.85 -10.92 15.54
N SER A 146 -0.17 -10.88 16.40
CA SER A 146 -0.68 -12.09 17.05
C SER A 146 -1.29 -13.05 16.04
N LEU A 147 -2.04 -12.55 15.05
CA LEU A 147 -2.70 -13.37 14.05
C LEU A 147 -1.75 -13.97 13.00
N LEU A 148 -0.72 -13.22 12.58
CA LEU A 148 0.20 -13.67 11.53
C LEU A 148 1.41 -14.44 12.08
N TYR A 149 1.86 -14.10 13.28
CA TYR A 149 3.14 -14.58 13.82
C TYR A 149 3.03 -15.19 15.21
N ASP A 150 1.82 -15.42 15.71
CA ASP A 150 1.56 -15.98 17.04
C ASP A 150 2.38 -15.27 18.12
N GLN A 151 2.48 -13.94 17.99
CA GLN A 151 3.18 -13.10 18.95
C GLN A 151 2.25 -12.72 20.09
N ALA A 152 2.80 -12.67 21.30
CA ALA A 152 2.09 -12.14 22.45
C ALA A 152 1.60 -10.71 22.18
N PRO A 153 0.44 -10.30 22.74
CA PRO A 153 -0.09 -8.96 22.54
C PRO A 153 0.91 -7.85 22.85
N LEU A 154 0.98 -6.85 21.98
CA LEU A 154 1.89 -5.73 22.12
C LEU A 154 1.53 -4.89 23.35
N LYS A 155 2.51 -4.72 24.24
CA LYS A 155 2.41 -3.84 25.41
C LYS A 155 2.69 -2.37 25.09
N SER A 156 3.45 -2.09 24.03
CA SER A 156 3.76 -0.73 23.58
C SER A 156 4.10 -0.69 22.09
N LEU A 157 4.13 0.50 21.51
CA LEU A 157 4.59 0.72 20.12
C LEU A 157 6.10 0.64 19.94
N ASN A 158 6.89 0.53 21.02
CA ASN A 158 8.35 0.48 20.95
C ASN A 158 8.88 -0.89 20.49
N ASP A 159 8.01 -1.79 20.05
CA ASP A 159 8.40 -3.06 19.48
C ASP A 159 9.15 -2.85 18.15
N SER A 160 10.30 -3.51 17.99
CA SER A 160 11.14 -3.40 16.80
C SER A 160 10.38 -3.74 15.51
N SER A 161 9.41 -4.65 15.60
CA SER A 161 8.56 -5.08 14.48
C SER A 161 7.68 -3.95 13.98
N VAL A 162 7.10 -3.19 14.90
CA VAL A 162 6.21 -2.07 14.57
C VAL A 162 7.00 -0.97 13.89
N ASN A 163 8.16 -0.62 14.43
CA ASN A 163 9.05 0.40 13.85
C ASN A 163 9.53 0.01 12.45
N LEU A 164 9.90 -1.26 12.23
CA LEU A 164 10.33 -1.76 10.93
C LEU A 164 9.19 -1.80 9.91
N MET A 165 7.98 -2.18 10.33
CA MET A 165 6.79 -2.15 9.47
C MET A 165 6.41 -0.72 9.10
N ASP A 166 6.48 0.23 10.04
CA ASP A 166 6.25 1.65 9.76
C ASP A 166 7.28 2.19 8.76
N GLU A 167 8.57 1.86 8.95
CA GLU A 167 9.64 2.23 8.02
C GLU A 167 9.39 1.64 6.61
N TYR A 168 9.00 0.36 6.54
CA TYR A 168 8.64 -0.29 5.28
C TYR A 168 7.47 0.44 4.59
N LEU A 169 6.38 0.69 5.32
CA LEU A 169 5.20 1.36 4.78
C LEU A 169 5.53 2.76 4.28
N HIS A 170 6.33 3.51 5.05
CA HIS A 170 6.78 4.85 4.67
C HIS A 170 7.60 4.81 3.37
N LYS A 171 8.60 3.94 3.28
CA LYS A 171 9.47 3.81 2.10
C LYS A 171 8.70 3.31 0.88
N ALA A 172 7.87 2.27 1.03
CA ALA A 172 7.07 1.71 -0.04
C ALA A 172 6.05 2.73 -0.57
N THR A 173 5.36 3.47 0.32
CA THR A 173 4.39 4.50 -0.07
C THR A 173 5.07 5.66 -0.79
N ARG A 174 6.20 6.13 -0.27
CA ARG A 174 6.99 7.19 -0.91
C ARG A 174 7.54 6.76 -2.27
N ALA A 175 7.95 5.50 -2.42
CA ALA A 175 8.36 4.95 -3.71
C ALA A 175 7.18 4.78 -4.68
N ALA A 176 5.98 4.48 -4.17
CA ALA A 176 4.75 4.35 -4.93
C ALA A 176 4.19 5.69 -5.44
N GLN A 177 4.54 6.81 -4.79
CA GLN A 177 4.04 8.13 -5.15
C GLN A 177 4.52 8.57 -6.54
N PRO A 178 3.60 9.01 -7.43
CA PRO A 178 3.96 9.56 -8.73
C PRO A 178 4.91 10.76 -8.60
N GLY A 179 5.94 10.80 -9.44
CA GLY A 179 6.88 11.93 -9.52
C GLY A 179 8.02 11.90 -8.51
N ASN A 180 7.97 11.06 -7.48
CA ASN A 180 9.05 11.00 -6.48
C ASN A 180 10.32 10.28 -7.00
N ASN A 181 10.23 9.52 -8.08
CA ASN A 181 11.36 8.77 -8.65
C ASN A 181 11.41 8.90 -10.17
N LEU A 182 12.54 9.37 -10.72
CA LEU A 182 12.72 9.55 -12.16
C LEU A 182 12.66 8.23 -12.94
N VAL A 183 13.08 7.11 -12.34
CA VAL A 183 13.05 5.79 -12.99
C VAL A 183 11.62 5.35 -13.35
N GLU A 184 10.62 5.83 -12.60
CA GLU A 184 9.20 5.54 -12.90
C GLU A 184 8.72 6.29 -14.14
N ILE A 185 9.34 7.44 -14.46
CA ILE A 185 9.05 8.25 -15.64
C ILE A 185 9.89 7.77 -16.82
N PHE A 186 11.19 7.54 -16.60
CA PHE A 186 12.19 7.13 -17.58
C PHE A 186 12.77 5.76 -17.20
N PRO A 187 12.15 4.65 -17.66
CA PRO A 187 12.56 3.29 -17.27
C PRO A 187 13.97 2.93 -17.72
N VAL A 188 14.50 3.64 -18.72
CA VAL A 188 15.89 3.46 -19.19
C VAL A 188 16.91 3.66 -18.06
N LEU A 189 16.58 4.47 -17.05
CA LEU A 189 17.42 4.68 -15.87
C LEU A 189 17.59 3.39 -15.04
N GLU A 190 16.71 2.39 -15.21
CA GLU A 190 16.84 1.07 -14.59
C GLU A 190 18.06 0.30 -15.13
N TYR A 191 18.56 0.58 -16.34
CA TYR A 191 19.75 -0.10 -16.87
C TYR A 191 21.06 0.44 -16.29
N ILE A 192 21.03 1.60 -15.63
CA ILE A 192 22.22 2.19 -15.01
C ILE A 192 22.71 1.26 -13.88
N PRO A 193 24.01 0.89 -13.84
CA PRO A 193 24.55 0.05 -12.77
C PRO A 193 24.29 0.63 -11.37
N ALA A 194 24.15 -0.26 -10.37
CA ALA A 194 23.89 0.14 -8.98
C ALA A 194 24.99 1.04 -8.42
N TYR A 195 26.22 0.95 -8.92
CA TYR A 195 27.32 1.84 -8.55
C TYR A 195 27.03 3.33 -8.82
N PHE A 196 26.26 3.65 -9.87
CA PHE A 196 25.86 5.02 -10.19
C PHE A 196 24.44 5.37 -9.72
N SER A 197 23.64 4.38 -9.34
CA SER A 197 22.23 4.56 -8.94
C SER A 197 22.05 4.41 -7.43
N LYS A 198 22.09 5.52 -6.68
CA LYS A 198 21.89 5.53 -5.22
C LYS A 198 20.58 4.86 -4.82
N TRP A 199 19.47 5.22 -5.47
CA TRP A 199 18.13 4.66 -5.21
C TRP A 199 18.11 3.13 -5.35
N LYS A 200 18.88 2.57 -6.29
CA LYS A 200 18.94 1.13 -6.54
C LYS A 200 19.67 0.41 -5.40
N ARG A 201 20.77 0.99 -4.91
CA ARG A 201 21.51 0.45 -3.75
C ARG A 201 20.65 0.48 -2.49
N GLU A 202 20.06 1.64 -2.20
CA GLU A 202 19.20 1.84 -1.01
C GLU A 202 18.02 0.87 -1.03
N SER A 203 17.28 0.80 -2.14
CA SER A 203 16.11 -0.09 -2.24
C SER A 203 16.47 -1.57 -2.16
N THR A 204 17.64 -1.97 -2.67
CA THR A 204 18.12 -3.35 -2.57
C THR A 204 18.53 -3.70 -1.13
N ALA A 205 19.14 -2.75 -0.41
CA ALA A 205 19.46 -2.92 1.00
C ALA A 205 18.18 -2.99 1.85
N ASP A 206 17.19 -2.15 1.53
CA ASP A 206 15.86 -2.17 2.15
C ASP A 206 15.17 -3.53 1.96
N PHE A 207 15.19 -4.09 0.76
CA PHE A 207 14.62 -5.43 0.54
C PHE A 207 15.26 -6.50 1.40
N ARG A 208 16.59 -6.51 1.52
CA ARG A 208 17.28 -7.47 2.41
C ARG A 208 16.84 -7.28 3.85
N LYS A 209 16.87 -6.04 4.34
CA LYS A 209 16.46 -5.69 5.71
C LYS A 209 15.02 -6.14 6.01
N PHE A 210 14.07 -5.80 5.14
CA PHE A 210 12.66 -6.11 5.37
C PHE A 210 12.35 -7.59 5.18
N SER A 211 12.99 -8.26 4.23
CA SER A 211 12.79 -9.70 4.03
C SER A 211 13.33 -10.51 5.20
N SER A 212 14.52 -10.18 5.70
CA SER A 212 15.10 -10.86 6.87
C SER A 212 14.21 -10.77 8.10
N MET A 213 13.57 -9.62 8.35
CA MET A 213 12.61 -9.48 9.45
C MET A 213 11.39 -10.39 9.29
N LEU A 214 10.80 -10.45 8.08
CA LEU A 214 9.63 -11.30 7.83
C LEU A 214 9.99 -12.79 7.92
N GLU A 215 11.18 -13.17 7.43
CA GLU A 215 11.72 -14.52 7.52
C GLU A 215 11.97 -14.93 8.97
N GLU A 216 12.59 -14.07 9.79
CA GLU A 216 12.82 -14.33 11.22
C GLU A 216 11.51 -14.63 11.94
N LYS A 217 10.47 -13.81 11.72
CA LYS A 217 9.16 -14.03 12.32
C LYS A 217 8.51 -15.33 11.86
N TYR A 218 8.58 -15.63 10.58
CA TYR A 218 8.06 -16.88 10.02
C TYR A 218 8.77 -18.10 10.61
N MET A 219 10.11 -18.06 10.66
CA MET A 219 10.91 -19.15 11.23
C MET A 219 10.60 -19.34 12.70
N GLY A 220 10.44 -18.26 13.47
CA GLY A 220 10.05 -18.34 14.87
C GLY A 220 8.71 -19.05 15.10
N VAL A 221 7.71 -18.84 14.23
CA VAL A 221 6.44 -19.60 14.29
C VAL A 221 6.69 -21.07 13.94
N LYS A 222 7.43 -21.32 12.85
CA LYS A 222 7.69 -22.67 12.35
C LYS A 222 8.41 -23.54 13.40
N GLU A 223 9.27 -22.96 14.24
CA GLU A 223 9.97 -23.67 15.31
C GLU A 223 9.09 -23.99 16.53
N ARG A 224 7.97 -23.28 16.71
CA ARG A 224 7.02 -23.52 17.81
C ARG A 224 5.91 -24.51 17.45
N MET A 225 5.72 -24.81 16.16
CA MET A 225 4.76 -25.80 15.65
C MET A 225 5.38 -27.19 15.54
#